data_AF-A0AA43HFV9-F1
#
_entry.id   AF-A0AA43HFV9-F1
#
_cell.length_a   1.000
_cell.length_b   1.000
_cell.length_c   1.000
_cell.angle_alpha   90.00
_cell.angle_beta   90.00
_cell.angle_gamma   90.00
#
_symmetry.space_group_name_H-M   'P 1'
#
loop_
_entity.id
_entity.type
_entity.pdbx_description
1 polymer ?
#
loop_
_entity_poly.entity_id
_entity_poly.type
_entity_poly.pdbx_seq_one_letter_code
_entity_poly.pdbx_strand_id
1 'polypeptide(L)'
;MAIGNNPNSPRQKMINLMYLVFIAMMALNVSSEVLNGFELVEDSLRTTINNASNRNVMVSQEMDAYYTINPEKAGDSYAKKNQVKQAADSLFNYIQDLKEAIVKTADGKNGDVTNIDKKDDLEAASRVMLAPVVGEGKRLRESIDAYRALLTALVDDPAKMELIESTLNTNPPPKAGLNTRTWEEALFESMPTAAAVTILTKLQSDVRYAEGEMLSYLLSSVDVGDYRVNHITAQVIPESQIVMRGSNYRANIVLSAVDTTKRPTVYVNGAELPVEHKGLFTMNTSTTGTFPVKGYVEMPNSDGSILRREFETEYYVTEPNATVAPTMMNVMYAGIDNPVRIAVPGVPSGNVSASMTNGTLTRSGDTWVAVPTTVGTEAVITVNARMADGRLAEMAKTTFRVRALPDPMPYIEYKDANGALRTFKGGRIAKRDLLQAKGILAAIDDDIINQPFTVLRFTVTYPDSFGNMVRSATEGATFSADQRSKISEFSRGKSFFITGVVARGPDGIERQISPLEIIVN
;
A
#
# COMPACT_ATOMS: atom_id res chain seq x y z
N MET A 1 110.80 -45.03 16.83
CA MET A 1 110.13 -44.34 17.96
C MET A 1 108.75 -43.90 17.47
N ALA A 2 107.70 -44.61 17.86
CA ALA A 2 106.34 -44.15 17.66
C ALA A 2 106.07 -43.08 18.72
N ILE A 3 105.85 -41.83 18.30
CA ILE A 3 105.44 -40.76 19.20
C ILE A 3 104.00 -41.08 19.60
N GLY A 4 103.81 -41.57 20.82
CA GLY A 4 102.51 -41.85 21.39
C GLY A 4 101.68 -40.56 21.41
N ASN A 5 100.62 -40.53 20.60
CA ASN A 5 99.67 -39.44 20.55
C ASN A 5 98.84 -39.50 21.84
N ASN A 6 99.27 -38.76 22.88
CA ASN A 6 98.60 -38.75 24.16
C ASN A 6 97.31 -37.91 24.05
N PRO A 7 96.11 -38.52 24.10
CA PRO A 7 94.84 -37.84 23.82
C PRO A 7 94.49 -36.74 24.84
N ASN A 8 95.23 -36.67 25.96
CA ASN A 8 95.04 -35.68 27.02
C ASN A 8 96.12 -34.58 27.07
N SER A 9 96.99 -34.46 26.05
CA SER A 9 97.96 -33.37 26.00
C SER A 9 97.26 -32.00 25.95
N PRO A 10 97.79 -30.94 26.59
CA PRO A 10 97.19 -29.59 26.57
C PRO A 10 96.93 -29.07 25.15
N ARG A 11 97.78 -29.43 24.19
CA ARG A 11 97.62 -29.11 22.77
C ARG A 11 96.39 -29.80 22.15
N GLN A 12 96.17 -31.08 22.44
CA GLN A 12 95.01 -31.82 21.93
C GLN A 12 93.70 -31.30 22.55
N LYS A 13 93.73 -30.92 23.84
CA LYS A 13 92.58 -30.27 24.51
C LYS A 13 92.25 -28.91 23.90
N MET A 14 93.26 -28.11 23.55
CA MET A 14 93.05 -26.86 22.83
C MET A 14 92.47 -27.08 21.43
N ILE A 15 92.97 -28.06 20.67
CA ILE A 15 92.43 -28.39 19.35
C ILE A 15 90.97 -28.87 19.47
N ASN A 16 90.66 -29.74 20.43
CA ASN A 16 89.31 -30.22 20.65
C ASN A 16 88.37 -29.09 21.09
N LEU A 17 88.83 -28.16 21.95
CA LEU A 17 88.07 -26.97 22.33
C LEU A 17 87.80 -26.08 21.10
N MET A 18 88.80 -25.85 20.25
CA MET A 18 88.61 -25.08 19.01
C MET A 18 87.64 -25.75 18.05
N TYR A 19 87.70 -27.08 17.89
CA TYR A 19 86.73 -27.82 17.07
C TYR A 19 85.31 -27.72 17.63
N LEU A 20 85.15 -27.80 18.96
CA LEU A 20 83.85 -27.67 19.61
C LEU A 20 83.29 -26.26 19.46
N VAL A 21 84.13 -25.23 19.60
CA VAL A 21 83.77 -23.83 19.37
C VAL A 21 83.45 -23.59 17.89
N PHE A 22 84.19 -24.18 16.94
CA PHE A 22 83.92 -24.06 15.52
C PHE A 22 82.62 -24.76 15.11
N ILE A 23 82.36 -25.96 15.61
CA ILE A 23 81.09 -26.68 15.39
C ILE A 23 79.93 -25.89 16.03
N ALA A 24 80.11 -25.33 17.23
CA ALA A 24 79.13 -24.47 17.86
C ALA A 24 78.87 -23.19 17.06
N MET A 25 79.91 -22.54 16.53
CA MET A 25 79.77 -21.35 15.67
C MET A 25 79.07 -21.68 14.34
N MET A 26 79.43 -22.79 13.68
CA MET A 26 78.72 -23.23 12.47
C MET A 26 77.27 -23.63 12.75
N ALA A 27 76.98 -24.16 13.93
CA ALA A 27 75.62 -24.53 14.32
C ALA A 27 74.76 -23.31 14.73
N LEU A 28 75.38 -22.22 15.20
CA LEU A 28 74.70 -20.97 15.54
C LEU A 28 74.42 -20.09 14.31
N ASN A 29 75.25 -20.20 13.27
CA ASN A 29 75.04 -19.46 12.02
C ASN A 29 74.04 -20.17 11.11
N VAL A 30 73.12 -19.40 10.54
CA VAL A 30 72.12 -19.90 9.59
C VAL A 30 72.78 -20.11 8.22
N SER A 31 72.41 -21.18 7.51
CA SER A 31 72.92 -21.45 6.15
C SER A 31 72.58 -20.30 5.19
N SER A 32 73.56 -19.87 4.39
CA SER A 32 73.38 -18.84 3.36
C SER A 32 72.26 -19.15 2.35
N GLU A 33 72.04 -20.42 2.02
CA GLU A 33 70.95 -20.85 1.14
C GLU A 33 69.57 -20.60 1.77
N VAL A 34 69.44 -20.78 3.09
CA VAL A 34 68.20 -20.51 3.83
C VAL A 34 67.92 -19.01 3.88
N LEU A 35 68.96 -18.19 4.05
CA LEU A 35 68.86 -16.72 4.04
C LEU A 35 68.47 -16.18 2.66
N ASN A 36 69.02 -16.73 1.57
CA ASN A 36 68.60 -16.41 0.21
C ASN A 36 67.15 -16.85 -0.07
N GLY A 37 66.68 -17.91 0.60
CA GLY A 37 65.28 -18.33 0.57
C GLY A 37 64.33 -17.25 1.12
N PHE A 38 64.73 -16.53 2.17
CA PHE A 38 63.92 -15.42 2.72
C PHE A 38 63.82 -14.24 1.75
N GLU A 39 64.89 -13.92 1.02
CA GLU A 39 64.90 -12.87 -0.01
C GLU A 39 63.91 -13.20 -1.14
N LEU A 40 63.88 -14.45 -1.61
CA LEU A 40 62.91 -14.89 -2.61
C LEU A 40 61.46 -14.74 -2.12
N VAL A 41 61.21 -15.03 -0.84
CA VAL A 41 59.89 -14.85 -0.22
C VAL A 41 59.55 -13.36 -0.08
N GLU A 42 60.51 -12.53 0.30
CA GLU A 42 60.36 -11.07 0.40
C GLU A 42 60.00 -10.44 -0.96
N ASP A 43 60.70 -10.81 -2.03
CA ASP A 43 60.40 -10.36 -3.40
C ASP A 43 58.97 -10.75 -3.84
N SER A 44 58.56 -11.97 -3.53
CA SER A 44 57.20 -12.47 -3.81
C SER A 44 56.13 -11.70 -3.02
N LEU A 45 56.38 -11.44 -1.73
CA LEU A 45 55.49 -10.64 -0.89
C LEU A 45 55.42 -9.20 -1.37
N ARG A 46 56.53 -8.59 -1.79
CA ARG A 46 56.56 -7.23 -2.37
C ARG A 46 55.72 -7.15 -3.65
N THR A 47 55.82 -8.16 -4.51
CA THR A 47 54.97 -8.28 -5.71
C THR A 47 53.49 -8.38 -5.33
N THR A 48 53.17 -9.18 -4.31
CA THR A 48 51.80 -9.34 -3.80
C THR A 48 51.25 -8.04 -3.22
N ILE A 49 52.06 -7.30 -2.45
CA ILE A 49 51.72 -5.98 -1.90
C ILE A 49 51.43 -4.97 -3.02
N ASN A 50 52.26 -4.94 -4.07
CA ASN A 50 52.07 -4.04 -5.19
C ASN A 50 50.76 -4.35 -5.94
N ASN A 51 50.47 -5.64 -6.17
CA ASN A 51 49.22 -6.06 -6.80
C ASN A 51 47.99 -5.72 -5.95
N ALA A 52 48.05 -5.98 -4.63
CA ALA A 52 46.99 -5.62 -3.71
C ALA A 52 46.77 -4.09 -3.65
N SER A 53 47.86 -3.32 -3.58
CA SER A 53 47.79 -1.85 -3.56
C SER A 53 47.17 -1.29 -4.85
N ASN A 54 47.55 -1.81 -6.02
CA ASN A 54 46.96 -1.42 -7.30
C ASN A 54 45.46 -1.75 -7.37
N ARG A 55 45.07 -2.93 -6.88
CA ARG A 55 43.66 -3.32 -6.77
C ARG A 55 42.89 -2.38 -5.84
N ASN A 56 43.45 -2.06 -4.66
CA ASN A 56 42.83 -1.16 -3.71
C ASN A 56 42.63 0.24 -4.30
N VAL A 57 43.60 0.73 -5.08
CA VAL A 57 43.47 2.00 -5.82
C VAL A 57 42.32 1.96 -6.82
N MET A 58 42.16 0.88 -7.59
CA MET A 58 41.05 0.76 -8.55
C MET A 58 39.68 0.76 -7.85
N VAL A 59 39.50 -0.04 -6.80
CA VAL A 59 38.25 -0.09 -6.02
C VAL A 59 37.97 1.28 -5.36
N SER A 60 39.02 1.93 -4.87
CA SER A 60 38.95 3.29 -4.34
C SER A 60 38.43 4.28 -5.39
N GLN A 61 39.01 4.29 -6.60
CA GLN A 61 38.60 5.19 -7.69
C GLN A 61 37.16 4.95 -8.14
N GLU A 62 36.72 3.70 -8.20
CA GLU A 62 35.34 3.35 -8.51
C GLU A 62 34.37 3.96 -7.49
N MET A 63 34.71 3.88 -6.20
CA MET A 63 33.92 4.50 -5.14
C MET A 63 33.93 6.04 -5.18
N ASP A 64 35.02 6.66 -5.65
CA ASP A 64 35.08 8.12 -5.88
C ASP A 64 34.13 8.54 -7.01
N ALA A 65 34.03 7.74 -8.07
CA ALA A 65 33.08 7.96 -9.16
C ALA A 65 31.64 7.83 -8.67
N TYR A 66 31.31 6.80 -7.87
CA TYR A 66 29.98 6.64 -7.28
C TYR A 66 29.59 7.80 -6.38
N TYR A 67 30.51 8.32 -5.57
CA TYR A 67 30.25 9.49 -4.72
C TYR A 67 29.94 10.74 -5.54
N THR A 68 30.61 10.92 -6.68
CA THR A 68 30.34 12.05 -7.59
C THR A 68 28.93 11.99 -8.18
N ILE A 69 28.41 10.77 -8.43
CA ILE A 69 27.08 10.54 -9.01
C ILE A 69 25.98 10.63 -7.94
N ASN A 70 26.20 10.06 -6.75
CA ASN A 70 25.21 10.02 -5.68
C ASN A 70 25.83 10.30 -4.29
N PRO A 71 26.08 11.59 -3.97
CA PRO A 71 26.74 11.96 -2.72
C PRO A 71 25.94 11.62 -1.45
N GLU A 72 24.61 11.66 -1.52
CA GLU A 72 23.73 11.42 -0.38
C GLU A 72 23.79 9.96 0.10
N LYS A 73 23.83 9.01 -0.85
CA LYS A 73 23.88 7.58 -0.55
C LYS A 73 25.29 7.09 -0.28
N ALA A 74 26.27 7.55 -1.06
CA ALA A 74 27.65 7.08 -0.94
C ALA A 74 28.44 7.79 0.17
N GLY A 75 27.92 8.89 0.74
CA GLY A 75 28.67 9.74 1.68
C GLY A 75 29.21 9.03 2.92
N ASP A 76 28.40 8.17 3.57
CA ASP A 76 28.83 7.42 4.76
C ASP A 76 29.92 6.40 4.41
N SER A 77 29.68 5.55 3.40
CA SER A 77 30.66 4.57 2.95
C SER A 77 31.94 5.23 2.43
N TYR A 78 31.83 6.41 1.79
CA TYR A 78 32.97 7.21 1.32
C TYR A 78 33.83 7.71 2.48
N ALA A 79 33.21 8.23 3.55
CA ALA A 79 33.92 8.66 4.75
C ALA A 79 34.63 7.47 5.41
N LYS A 80 33.96 6.32 5.53
CA LYS A 80 34.52 5.07 6.07
C LYS A 80 35.70 4.56 5.23
N LYS A 81 35.58 4.59 3.90
CA LYS A 81 36.67 4.26 2.96
C LYS A 81 37.92 5.09 3.27
N ASN A 82 37.76 6.40 3.40
CA ASN A 82 38.91 7.30 3.63
C ASN A 82 39.57 7.06 4.98
N GLN A 83 38.77 6.77 6.00
CA GLN A 83 39.26 6.38 7.32
C GLN A 83 40.07 5.08 7.27
N VAL A 84 39.56 4.04 6.58
CA VAL A 84 40.27 2.76 6.40
C VAL A 84 41.58 2.96 5.66
N LYS A 85 41.57 3.68 4.54
CA LYS A 85 42.77 3.95 3.73
C LYS A 85 43.84 4.68 4.53
N GLN A 86 43.45 5.74 5.26
CA GLN A 86 44.39 6.50 6.09
C GLN A 86 45.02 5.65 7.18
N ALA A 87 44.23 4.81 7.86
CA ALA A 87 44.73 3.90 8.89
C ALA A 87 45.68 2.83 8.32
N ALA A 88 45.31 2.25 7.17
CA ALA A 88 46.13 1.27 6.45
C ALA A 88 47.48 1.86 6.00
N ASP A 89 47.47 3.04 5.38
CA ASP A 89 48.68 3.74 4.94
C ASP A 89 49.59 4.09 6.12
N SER A 90 49.01 4.57 7.22
CA SER A 90 49.77 4.88 8.44
C SER A 90 50.46 3.65 9.01
N LEU A 91 49.75 2.52 9.11
CA LEU A 91 50.32 1.27 9.64
C LEU A 91 51.36 0.67 8.68
N PHE A 92 51.10 0.70 7.38
CA PHE A 92 52.02 0.21 6.36
C PHE A 92 53.35 0.97 6.37
N ASN A 93 53.29 2.30 6.44
CA ASN A 93 54.48 3.15 6.50
C ASN A 93 55.24 2.96 7.81
N TYR A 94 54.53 2.83 8.94
CA TYR A 94 55.16 2.53 10.21
C TYR A 94 55.92 1.19 10.18
N ILE A 95 55.34 0.15 9.57
CA ILE A 95 56.04 -1.13 9.37
C ILE A 95 57.27 -0.96 8.45
N GLN A 96 57.17 -0.09 7.44
CA GLN A 96 58.31 0.21 6.56
C GLN A 96 59.45 0.88 7.32
N ASP A 97 59.15 1.84 8.19
CA ASP A 97 60.13 2.51 9.05
C ASP A 97 60.83 1.52 9.98
N LEU A 98 60.09 0.54 10.51
CA LEU A 98 60.66 -0.54 11.34
C LEU A 98 61.61 -1.44 10.54
N LYS A 99 61.25 -1.81 9.30
CA LYS A 99 62.14 -2.57 8.40
C LYS A 99 63.45 -1.83 8.17
N GLU A 100 63.36 -0.53 7.86
CA GLU A 100 64.55 0.31 7.68
C GLU A 100 65.38 0.43 8.96
N ALA A 101 64.74 0.59 10.12
CA ALA A 101 65.44 0.70 11.40
C ALA A 101 66.21 -0.58 11.76
N ILE A 102 65.63 -1.76 11.49
CA ILE A 102 66.29 -3.06 11.69
C ILE A 102 67.50 -3.18 10.77
N VAL A 103 67.32 -2.93 9.47
CA VAL A 103 68.41 -3.06 8.49
C VAL A 103 69.53 -2.05 8.76
N LYS A 104 69.20 -0.80 9.11
CA LYS A 104 70.20 0.20 9.50
C LYS A 104 70.94 -0.17 10.80
N THR A 105 70.31 -0.95 11.68
CA THR A 105 70.95 -1.47 12.89
C THR A 105 71.92 -2.61 12.57
N ALA A 106 71.60 -3.46 11.59
CA ALA A 106 72.47 -4.55 11.14
C ALA A 106 73.63 -4.06 10.26
N ASP A 107 73.31 -3.39 9.15
CA ASP A 107 74.26 -3.03 8.07
C ASP A 107 74.92 -1.66 8.29
N GLY A 108 74.36 -0.84 9.19
CA GLY A 108 74.81 0.51 9.47
C GLY A 108 74.00 1.56 8.71
N LYS A 109 74.48 2.82 8.72
CA LYS A 109 73.68 3.99 8.30
C LYS A 109 73.18 3.95 6.85
N ASN A 110 73.84 3.21 5.98
CA ASN A 110 73.51 3.06 4.56
C ASN A 110 72.79 1.75 4.23
N GLY A 111 72.31 1.01 5.24
CA GLY A 111 71.58 -0.24 5.03
C GLY A 111 70.31 -0.04 4.19
N ASP A 112 70.08 -0.97 3.26
CA ASP A 112 68.95 -0.97 2.32
C ASP A 112 68.08 -2.20 2.54
N VAL A 113 66.78 -2.00 2.68
CA VAL A 113 65.80 -3.07 2.88
C VAL A 113 65.77 -4.05 1.72
N THR A 114 66.10 -3.61 0.51
CA THR A 114 66.09 -4.45 -0.70
C THR A 114 67.37 -5.26 -0.88
N ASN A 115 68.47 -4.88 -0.22
CA ASN A 115 69.74 -5.58 -0.29
C ASN A 115 70.43 -5.57 1.08
N ILE A 116 70.04 -6.52 1.92
CA ILE A 116 70.56 -6.70 3.28
C ILE A 116 71.91 -7.43 3.21
N ASP A 117 72.97 -6.83 3.75
CA ASP A 117 74.30 -7.43 3.77
C ASP A 117 74.44 -8.46 4.91
N LYS A 118 74.07 -8.10 6.14
CA LYS A 118 74.13 -8.98 7.33
C LYS A 118 72.81 -9.69 7.58
N LYS A 119 72.42 -10.55 6.64
CA LYS A 119 71.16 -11.30 6.68
C LYS A 119 71.00 -12.20 7.91
N ASP A 120 72.12 -12.70 8.45
CA ASP A 120 72.22 -13.61 9.58
C ASP A 120 72.28 -12.92 10.96
N ASP A 121 72.36 -11.58 11.01
CA ASP A 121 72.42 -10.84 12.27
C ASP A 121 71.17 -11.10 13.13
N LEU A 122 71.38 -11.67 14.32
CA LEU A 122 70.32 -12.07 15.26
C LEU A 122 69.95 -10.97 16.27
N GLU A 123 70.72 -9.88 16.34
CA GLU A 123 70.64 -8.87 17.39
C GLU A 123 69.85 -7.64 16.94
N ALA A 124 69.95 -7.24 15.67
CA ALA A 124 69.36 -6.02 15.15
C ALA A 124 67.84 -5.99 15.31
N ALA A 125 67.17 -7.09 14.97
CA ALA A 125 65.72 -7.21 15.13
C ALA A 125 65.30 -7.13 16.60
N SER A 126 65.99 -7.88 17.48
CA SER A 126 65.72 -7.87 18.92
C SER A 126 65.97 -6.49 19.55
N ARG A 127 67.02 -5.77 19.11
CA ARG A 127 67.34 -4.44 19.61
C ARG A 127 66.29 -3.40 19.23
N VAL A 128 65.77 -3.43 18.01
CA VAL A 128 64.75 -2.46 17.56
C VAL A 128 63.37 -2.80 18.14
N MET A 129 63.01 -4.09 18.19
CA MET A 129 61.66 -4.51 18.55
C MET A 129 61.47 -4.73 20.06
N LEU A 130 62.49 -5.19 20.77
CA LEU A 130 62.38 -5.71 22.15
C LEU A 130 63.22 -4.94 23.17
N ALA A 131 63.89 -3.84 22.79
CA ALA A 131 64.66 -3.05 23.74
C ALA A 131 63.78 -2.57 24.93
N PRO A 132 64.23 -2.69 26.19
CA PRO A 132 63.39 -2.40 27.36
C PRO A 132 62.81 -0.99 27.44
N VAL A 133 63.45 0.00 26.80
CA VAL A 133 63.07 1.42 26.87
C VAL A 133 62.57 1.96 25.53
N VAL A 134 63.08 1.44 24.41
CA VAL A 134 62.82 1.96 23.05
C VAL A 134 62.27 0.91 22.09
N GLY A 135 61.89 -0.27 22.60
CA GLY A 135 61.39 -1.37 21.80
C GLY A 135 60.04 -1.03 21.15
N GLU A 136 59.99 -1.10 19.83
CA GLU A 136 58.80 -0.72 19.05
C GLU A 136 57.82 -1.89 18.85
N GLY A 137 58.17 -3.12 19.28
CA GLY A 137 57.36 -4.33 19.07
C GLY A 137 55.99 -4.26 19.72
N LYS A 138 55.91 -3.79 20.97
CA LYS A 138 54.64 -3.57 21.67
C LYS A 138 53.77 -2.54 20.96
N ARG A 139 54.37 -1.44 20.50
CA ARG A 139 53.67 -0.37 19.77
C ARG A 139 53.16 -0.84 18.42
N LEU A 140 53.93 -1.68 17.71
CA LEU A 140 53.49 -2.33 16.48
C LEU A 140 52.27 -3.21 16.73
N ARG A 141 52.30 -4.06 17.76
CA ARG A 141 51.15 -4.90 18.14
C ARG A 141 49.91 -4.06 18.43
N GLU A 142 50.04 -3.02 19.25
CA GLU A 142 48.94 -2.11 19.58
C GLU A 142 48.39 -1.38 18.35
N SER A 143 49.26 -1.03 17.38
CA SER A 143 48.84 -0.40 16.13
C SER A 143 48.06 -1.37 15.22
N ILE A 144 48.47 -2.65 15.18
CA ILE A 144 47.73 -3.71 14.46
C ILE A 144 46.38 -3.96 15.16
N ASP A 145 46.36 -4.02 16.49
CA ASP A 145 45.14 -4.19 17.27
C ASP A 145 44.15 -3.04 17.05
N ALA A 146 44.64 -1.81 17.02
CA ALA A 146 43.82 -0.63 16.74
C ALA A 146 43.27 -0.63 15.30
N TYR A 147 44.09 -1.02 14.31
CA TYR A 147 43.63 -1.15 12.94
C TYR A 147 42.56 -2.23 12.80
N ARG A 148 42.79 -3.41 13.40
CA ARG A 148 41.81 -4.50 13.44
C ARG A 148 40.50 -4.05 14.09
N ALA A 149 40.54 -3.39 15.24
CA ALA A 149 39.36 -2.88 15.93
C ALA A 149 38.59 -1.84 15.11
N LEU A 150 39.31 -0.98 14.37
CA LEU A 150 38.70 -0.02 13.45
C LEU A 150 37.97 -0.75 12.31
N LEU A 151 38.57 -1.79 11.73
CA LEU A 151 37.93 -2.55 10.66
C LEU A 151 36.71 -3.32 11.15
N THR A 152 36.81 -4.01 12.29
CA THR A 152 35.68 -4.78 12.84
C THR A 152 34.51 -3.90 13.28
N ALA A 153 34.77 -2.66 13.71
CA ALA A 153 33.72 -1.68 14.01
C ALA A 153 32.95 -1.19 12.76
N LEU A 154 33.50 -1.40 11.56
CA LEU A 154 32.91 -0.95 10.29
C LEU A 154 32.20 -2.08 9.52
N VAL A 155 32.27 -3.33 10.00
CA VAL A 155 31.73 -4.51 9.33
C VAL A 155 30.60 -5.10 10.15
N ASP A 156 29.44 -5.28 9.52
CA ASP A 156 28.30 -5.99 10.12
C ASP A 156 28.26 -7.48 9.75
N ASP A 157 28.97 -7.90 8.70
CA ASP A 157 29.02 -9.29 8.21
C ASP A 157 29.95 -10.15 9.08
N PRO A 158 29.43 -11.18 9.80
CA PRO A 158 30.23 -12.04 10.66
C PRO A 158 31.36 -12.77 9.93
N ALA A 159 31.16 -13.17 8.68
CA ALA A 159 32.17 -13.90 7.92
C ALA A 159 33.34 -13.00 7.52
N LYS A 160 33.05 -11.73 7.19
CA LYS A 160 34.08 -10.72 6.91
C LYS A 160 34.83 -10.32 8.18
N MET A 161 34.12 -10.22 9.31
CA MET A 161 34.73 -9.96 10.62
C MET A 161 35.73 -11.06 10.99
N GLU A 162 35.36 -12.34 10.88
CA GLU A 162 36.23 -13.48 11.16
C GLU A 162 37.47 -13.51 10.23
N LEU A 163 37.30 -13.16 8.95
CA LEU A 163 38.41 -13.06 8.00
C LEU A 163 39.44 -11.98 8.42
N ILE A 164 38.96 -10.82 8.88
CA ILE A 164 39.82 -9.72 9.34
C ILE A 164 40.55 -10.10 10.64
N GLU A 165 39.81 -10.69 11.59
CA GLU A 165 40.39 -11.11 12.87
C GLU A 165 41.47 -12.20 12.72
N SER A 166 41.25 -13.15 11.81
CA SER A 166 42.21 -14.21 11.51
C SER A 166 43.43 -13.70 10.74
N THR A 167 43.24 -12.74 9.83
CA THR A 167 44.33 -12.14 9.03
C THR A 167 45.25 -11.26 9.89
N LEU A 168 44.68 -10.39 10.73
CA LEU A 168 45.41 -9.44 11.59
C LEU A 168 45.58 -9.98 13.01
N ASN A 169 45.89 -11.27 13.14
CA ASN A 169 45.99 -11.94 14.43
C ASN A 169 47.32 -11.64 15.14
N THR A 170 47.23 -11.05 16.33
CA THR A 170 48.35 -10.70 17.22
C THR A 170 48.54 -11.68 18.37
N ASN A 171 47.95 -12.88 18.31
CA ASN A 171 48.18 -13.93 19.30
C ASN A 171 49.58 -14.55 19.11
N PRO A 172 50.33 -14.80 20.19
CA PRO A 172 51.66 -15.39 20.09
C PRO A 172 51.59 -16.81 19.50
N PRO A 173 52.42 -17.14 18.49
CA PRO A 173 52.42 -18.48 17.90
C PRO A 173 52.87 -19.54 18.93
N PRO A 174 52.25 -20.73 18.96
CA PRO A 174 52.60 -21.77 19.91
C PRO A 174 54.01 -22.32 19.60
N LYS A 175 54.88 -22.38 20.60
CA LYS A 175 56.23 -22.96 20.50
C LYS A 175 56.38 -24.09 21.52
N ALA A 176 57.08 -25.17 21.13
CA ALA A 176 57.36 -26.28 22.03
C ALA A 176 58.28 -25.81 23.18
N GLY A 177 57.78 -25.81 24.41
CA GLY A 177 58.61 -25.73 25.61
C GLY A 177 58.32 -24.61 26.60
N LEU A 178 57.53 -23.57 26.30
CA LEU A 178 57.00 -22.57 27.25
C LEU A 178 56.03 -21.60 26.53
N ASN A 179 54.75 -21.57 26.94
CA ASN A 179 53.69 -20.70 26.38
C ASN A 179 53.59 -19.32 27.08
N THR A 180 54.71 -18.71 27.49
CA THR A 180 54.72 -17.45 28.28
C THR A 180 55.30 -16.24 27.55
N ARG A 181 55.61 -16.34 26.25
CA ARG A 181 56.18 -15.24 25.47
C ARG A 181 55.10 -14.31 24.92
N THR A 182 55.41 -13.02 24.88
CA THR A 182 54.59 -12.03 24.16
C THR A 182 54.70 -12.23 22.64
N TRP A 183 53.76 -11.66 21.87
CA TRP A 183 53.74 -11.79 20.41
C TRP A 183 55.01 -11.23 19.77
N GLU A 184 55.46 -10.07 20.24
CA GLU A 184 56.69 -9.43 19.79
C GLU A 184 57.94 -10.26 20.11
N GLU A 185 58.04 -10.85 21.31
CA GLU A 185 59.16 -11.74 21.67
C GLU A 185 59.16 -13.00 20.79
N ALA A 186 57.99 -13.58 20.54
CA ALA A 186 57.88 -14.79 19.72
C ALA A 186 58.33 -14.57 18.27
N LEU A 187 58.14 -13.37 17.73
CA LEU A 187 58.45 -13.03 16.35
C LEU A 187 59.81 -12.39 16.11
N PHE A 188 60.42 -11.73 17.11
CA PHE A 188 61.62 -10.91 16.91
C PHE A 188 62.80 -11.25 17.85
N GLU A 189 62.63 -12.14 18.83
CA GLU A 189 63.72 -12.58 19.71
C GLU A 189 64.67 -13.54 18.98
N SER A 190 65.96 -13.18 18.91
CA SER A 190 67.02 -13.98 18.28
C SER A 190 66.68 -14.42 16.85
N MET A 191 65.96 -13.57 16.12
CA MET A 191 65.59 -13.83 14.72
C MET A 191 66.58 -13.15 13.77
N PRO A 192 67.04 -13.85 12.72
CA PRO A 192 67.87 -13.23 11.68
C PRO A 192 67.18 -12.01 11.07
N THR A 193 67.97 -11.00 10.73
CA THR A 193 67.48 -9.75 10.13
C THR A 193 66.66 -9.99 8.87
N ALA A 194 67.09 -10.91 7.99
CA ALA A 194 66.32 -11.27 6.80
C ALA A 194 64.93 -11.87 7.13
N ALA A 195 64.84 -12.70 8.18
CA ALA A 195 63.58 -13.28 8.62
C ALA A 195 62.65 -12.22 9.24
N ALA A 196 63.19 -11.33 10.09
CA ALA A 196 62.42 -10.24 10.70
C ALA A 196 61.84 -9.29 9.63
N VAL A 197 62.63 -8.90 8.64
CA VAL A 197 62.16 -8.07 7.51
C VAL A 197 61.09 -8.80 6.70
N THR A 198 61.23 -10.12 6.49
CA THR A 198 60.23 -10.94 5.80
C THR A 198 58.90 -10.97 6.56
N ILE A 199 58.94 -11.15 7.89
CA ILE A 199 57.74 -11.12 8.75
C ILE A 199 57.04 -9.76 8.67
N LEU A 200 57.80 -8.65 8.76
CA LEU A 200 57.24 -7.30 8.62
C LEU A 200 56.63 -7.08 7.23
N THR A 201 57.26 -7.61 6.19
CA THR A 201 56.72 -7.55 4.82
C THR A 201 55.43 -8.38 4.69
N LYS A 202 55.34 -9.53 5.36
CA LYS A 202 54.09 -10.30 5.44
C LYS A 202 52.99 -9.48 6.12
N LEU A 203 53.29 -8.78 7.22
CA LEU A 203 52.33 -7.90 7.89
C LEU A 203 51.88 -6.74 6.98
N GLN A 204 52.79 -6.13 6.20
CA GLN A 204 52.43 -5.15 5.17
C GLN A 204 51.44 -5.72 4.13
N SER A 205 51.65 -6.97 3.72
CA SER A 205 50.72 -7.67 2.82
C SER A 205 49.35 -7.89 3.47
N ASP A 206 49.31 -8.32 4.73
CA ASP A 206 48.05 -8.51 5.47
C ASP A 206 47.26 -7.20 5.59
N VAL A 207 47.94 -6.08 5.86
CA VAL A 207 47.32 -4.75 5.95
C VAL A 207 46.66 -4.36 4.63
N ARG A 208 47.37 -4.54 3.49
CA ARG A 208 46.83 -4.24 2.16
C ARG A 208 45.70 -5.18 1.75
N TYR A 209 45.78 -6.44 2.14
CA TYR A 209 44.71 -7.40 1.90
C TYR A 209 43.44 -7.04 2.69
N ALA A 210 43.57 -6.75 3.99
CA ALA A 210 42.45 -6.34 4.84
C ALA A 210 41.84 -5.01 4.37
N GLU A 211 42.66 -4.05 3.95
CA GLU A 211 42.19 -2.82 3.30
C GLU A 211 41.34 -3.13 2.06
N GLY A 212 41.82 -4.00 1.16
CA GLY A 212 41.12 -4.33 -0.08
C GLY A 212 39.79 -5.04 0.14
N GLU A 213 39.71 -5.95 1.11
CA GLU A 213 38.46 -6.60 1.50
C GLU A 213 37.45 -5.59 2.07
N MET A 214 37.92 -4.65 2.87
CA MET A 214 37.09 -3.59 3.42
C MET A 214 36.59 -2.61 2.37
N LEU A 215 37.46 -2.19 1.45
CA LEU A 215 37.06 -1.35 0.32
C LEU A 215 36.03 -2.05 -0.57
N SER A 216 36.22 -3.34 -0.83
CA SER A 216 35.27 -4.14 -1.62
C SER A 216 33.93 -4.31 -0.89
N TYR A 217 33.95 -4.55 0.42
CA TYR A 217 32.74 -4.59 1.25
C TYR A 217 31.99 -3.25 1.21
N LEU A 218 32.69 -2.14 1.45
CA LEU A 218 32.10 -0.80 1.41
C LEU A 218 31.55 -0.47 0.02
N LEU A 219 32.25 -0.83 -1.06
CA LEU A 219 31.75 -0.65 -2.43
C LEU A 219 30.47 -1.47 -2.67
N SER A 220 30.46 -2.76 -2.29
CA SER A 220 29.28 -3.61 -2.43
C SER A 220 28.08 -3.10 -1.61
N SER A 221 28.33 -2.49 -0.45
CA SER A 221 27.26 -1.88 0.36
C SER A 221 26.56 -0.72 -0.35
N VAL A 222 27.27 -0.03 -1.24
CA VAL A 222 26.74 1.07 -2.07
C VAL A 222 26.06 0.52 -3.33
N ASP A 223 26.70 -0.42 -4.01
CA ASP A 223 26.29 -0.99 -5.32
C ASP A 223 25.05 -1.91 -5.22
N VAL A 224 24.84 -2.56 -4.07
CA VAL A 224 23.63 -3.36 -3.77
C VAL A 224 22.32 -2.57 -3.92
N GLY A 225 22.35 -1.24 -4.09
CA GLY A 225 21.18 -0.40 -4.26
C GLY A 225 21.01 0.33 -5.59
N ASP A 226 21.47 -0.19 -6.73
CA ASP A 226 21.19 0.46 -8.03
C ASP A 226 19.73 0.23 -8.52
N TYR A 227 19.05 -0.80 -7.99
CA TYR A 227 17.59 -0.92 -7.97
C TYR A 227 17.15 -1.67 -6.71
N ARG A 228 17.01 -0.99 -5.57
CA ARG A 228 16.34 -1.61 -4.42
C ARG A 228 15.17 -0.78 -3.92
N VAL A 229 14.00 -1.24 -4.35
CA VAL A 229 12.88 -1.58 -3.48
C VAL A 229 13.24 -1.50 -2.00
N ASN A 230 12.98 -0.35 -1.38
CA ASN A 230 13.13 -0.20 0.07
C ASN A 230 11.82 -0.50 0.81
N HIS A 231 10.73 -0.67 0.06
CA HIS A 231 9.42 -0.98 0.61
C HIS A 231 8.70 -2.00 -0.28
N ILE A 232 8.53 -3.21 0.26
CA ILE A 232 7.77 -4.29 -0.38
C ILE A 232 6.44 -4.41 0.35
N THR A 233 5.34 -4.25 -0.39
CA THR A 233 4.00 -4.45 0.15
C THR A 233 3.20 -5.34 -0.77
N ALA A 234 2.47 -6.29 -0.19
CA ALA A 234 1.41 -6.97 -0.92
C ALA A 234 0.23 -6.00 -1.11
N GLN A 235 -0.23 -5.87 -2.34
CA GLN A 235 -1.39 -5.08 -2.70
C GLN A 235 -2.46 -5.99 -3.33
N VAL A 236 -3.72 -5.73 -3.00
CA VAL A 236 -4.87 -6.43 -3.57
C VAL A 236 -5.54 -5.46 -4.54
N ILE A 237 -5.59 -5.85 -5.81
CA ILE A 237 -6.22 -5.09 -6.89
C ILE A 237 -7.52 -5.82 -7.27
N PRO A 238 -8.67 -5.44 -6.67
CA PRO A 238 -9.96 -6.03 -7.00
C PRO A 238 -10.45 -5.57 -8.38
N GLU A 239 -11.14 -6.46 -9.11
CA GLU A 239 -11.91 -6.05 -10.30
C GLU A 239 -13.10 -5.14 -9.91
N SER A 240 -13.74 -5.43 -8.77
CA SER A 240 -14.75 -4.57 -8.13
C SER A 240 -14.65 -4.67 -6.61
N GLN A 241 -14.66 -3.53 -5.93
CA GLN A 241 -14.71 -3.47 -4.46
C GLN A 241 -16.11 -3.79 -3.89
N ILE A 242 -17.15 -3.70 -4.72
CA ILE A 242 -18.54 -3.97 -4.32
C ILE A 242 -19.04 -5.18 -5.09
N VAL A 243 -19.44 -6.24 -4.38
CA VAL A 243 -19.99 -7.46 -4.97
C VAL A 243 -21.35 -7.80 -4.36
N MET A 244 -22.25 -8.34 -5.17
CA MET A 244 -23.55 -8.81 -4.69
C MET A 244 -23.43 -10.20 -4.08
N ARG A 245 -24.32 -10.52 -3.14
CA ARG A 245 -24.38 -11.84 -2.50
C ARG A 245 -24.57 -12.93 -3.55
N GLY A 246 -23.66 -13.91 -3.59
CA GLY A 246 -23.68 -15.02 -4.55
C GLY A 246 -22.84 -14.80 -5.81
N SER A 247 -22.29 -13.60 -6.00
CA SER A 247 -21.30 -13.34 -7.05
C SER A 247 -19.88 -13.68 -6.57
N ASN A 248 -19.00 -14.05 -7.50
CA ASN A 248 -17.59 -14.31 -7.18
C ASN A 248 -16.83 -12.99 -7.01
N TYR A 249 -16.10 -12.84 -5.91
CA TYR A 249 -15.12 -11.78 -5.73
C TYR A 249 -13.81 -12.15 -6.44
N ARG A 250 -13.33 -11.29 -7.34
CA ARG A 250 -12.08 -11.48 -8.10
C ARG A 250 -11.12 -10.34 -7.80
N ALA A 251 -9.89 -10.69 -7.44
CA ALA A 251 -8.83 -9.73 -7.19
C ALA A 251 -7.46 -10.34 -7.55
N ASN A 252 -6.60 -9.51 -8.13
CA ASN A 252 -5.21 -9.85 -8.35
C ASN A 252 -4.40 -9.44 -7.11
N ILE A 253 -3.64 -10.37 -6.55
CA ILE A 253 -2.74 -10.10 -5.43
C ILE A 253 -1.34 -9.95 -6.00
N VAL A 254 -0.77 -8.77 -5.88
CA VAL A 254 0.55 -8.44 -6.45
C VAL A 254 1.49 -7.95 -5.35
N LEU A 255 2.76 -8.30 -5.48
CA LEU A 255 3.81 -7.69 -4.67
C LEU A 255 4.24 -6.39 -5.35
N SER A 256 3.99 -5.27 -4.66
CA SER A 256 4.45 -3.97 -5.07
C SER A 256 5.78 -3.66 -4.40
N ALA A 257 6.77 -3.44 -5.24
CA ALA A 257 8.12 -3.13 -4.88
C ALA A 257 8.35 -1.65 -5.21
N VAL A 258 8.33 -0.77 -4.20
CA VAL A 258 8.49 0.67 -4.38
C VAL A 258 9.78 1.18 -3.74
N ASP A 259 10.34 2.22 -4.36
CA ASP A 259 11.43 3.01 -3.79
C ASP A 259 10.86 4.32 -3.23
N THR A 260 10.90 4.48 -1.91
CA THR A 260 10.46 5.69 -1.20
C THR A 260 11.42 6.87 -1.30
N THR A 261 12.62 6.70 -1.89
CA THR A 261 13.61 7.78 -2.06
C THR A 261 13.49 8.46 -3.42
N LYS A 262 13.36 7.69 -4.51
CA LYS A 262 13.10 8.24 -5.85
C LYS A 262 11.65 8.68 -5.99
N ARG A 263 11.43 9.82 -6.64
CA ARG A 263 10.10 10.38 -6.94
C ARG A 263 9.88 10.30 -8.46
N PRO A 264 9.10 9.32 -8.95
CA PRO A 264 8.80 9.26 -10.37
C PRO A 264 7.85 10.40 -10.76
N THR A 265 7.91 10.79 -12.03
CA THR A 265 6.95 11.74 -12.61
C THR A 265 5.77 10.94 -13.14
N VAL A 266 4.56 11.27 -12.70
CA VAL A 266 3.35 10.52 -13.05
C VAL A 266 2.43 11.41 -13.89
N TYR A 267 2.02 10.91 -15.04
CA TYR A 267 1.05 11.57 -15.91
C TYR A 267 -0.24 10.76 -15.90
N VAL A 268 -1.36 11.41 -15.60
CA VAL A 268 -2.71 10.81 -15.61
C VAL A 268 -3.63 11.68 -16.45
N ASN A 269 -4.36 11.06 -17.38
CA ASN A 269 -5.34 11.70 -18.27
C ASN A 269 -4.79 12.96 -18.99
N GLY A 270 -3.52 12.94 -19.36
CA GLY A 270 -2.84 14.02 -20.08
C GLY A 270 -2.26 15.15 -19.23
N ALA A 271 -2.41 15.10 -17.90
CA ALA A 271 -1.85 16.07 -16.96
C ALA A 271 -0.80 15.43 -16.04
N GLU A 272 0.22 16.21 -15.68
CA GLU A 272 1.22 15.81 -14.68
C GLU A 272 0.63 15.91 -13.27
N LEU A 273 0.82 14.87 -12.46
CA LEU A 273 0.44 14.87 -11.04
C LEU A 273 1.42 15.72 -10.22
N PRO A 274 0.95 16.65 -9.38
CA PRO A 274 1.84 17.44 -8.53
C PRO A 274 2.61 16.54 -7.56
N VAL A 275 3.92 16.76 -7.46
CA VAL A 275 4.86 15.96 -6.66
C VAL A 275 4.43 15.85 -5.18
N GLU A 276 3.73 16.86 -4.67
CA GLU A 276 3.18 16.96 -3.31
C GLU A 276 2.26 15.78 -2.95
N HIS A 277 1.52 15.27 -3.93
CA HIS A 277 0.55 14.19 -3.74
C HIS A 277 1.20 12.81 -3.61
N LYS A 278 2.53 12.69 -3.77
CA LYS A 278 3.28 11.44 -3.63
C LYS A 278 2.68 10.28 -4.45
N GLY A 279 2.20 10.56 -5.66
CA GLY A 279 1.56 9.58 -6.54
C GLY A 279 0.08 9.31 -6.25
N LEU A 280 -0.55 10.05 -5.32
CA LEU A 280 -1.99 9.97 -5.07
C LEU A 280 -2.77 10.77 -6.11
N PHE A 281 -3.60 10.07 -6.88
CA PHE A 281 -4.53 10.67 -7.82
C PHE A 281 -5.91 10.89 -7.18
N THR A 282 -6.44 12.11 -7.26
CA THR A 282 -7.78 12.44 -6.77
C THR A 282 -8.55 13.24 -7.82
N MET A 283 -9.85 12.98 -7.94
CA MET A 283 -10.73 13.79 -8.78
C MET A 283 -12.14 13.85 -8.20
N ASN A 284 -12.87 14.93 -8.53
CA ASN A 284 -14.27 15.08 -8.16
C ASN A 284 -15.17 14.34 -9.15
N THR A 285 -16.11 13.55 -8.64
CA THR A 285 -17.01 12.69 -9.43
C THR A 285 -18.43 13.26 -9.47
N SER A 286 -18.69 14.19 -10.38
CA SER A 286 -19.98 14.92 -10.46
C SER A 286 -21.06 14.21 -11.28
N THR A 287 -20.69 13.31 -12.19
CA THR A 287 -21.60 12.64 -13.13
C THR A 287 -21.50 11.13 -12.97
N THR A 288 -22.64 10.44 -13.13
CA THR A 288 -22.67 8.97 -13.14
C THR A 288 -22.11 8.40 -14.44
N GLY A 289 -21.47 7.24 -14.35
CA GLY A 289 -20.87 6.57 -15.51
C GLY A 289 -19.60 5.80 -15.19
N THR A 290 -18.99 5.26 -16.24
CA THR A 290 -17.66 4.62 -16.21
C THR A 290 -16.64 5.60 -16.76
N PHE A 291 -15.56 5.82 -16.03
CA PHE A 291 -14.54 6.80 -16.37
C PHE A 291 -13.17 6.13 -16.45
N PRO A 292 -12.43 6.29 -17.56
CA PRO A 292 -11.08 5.75 -17.69
C PRO A 292 -10.06 6.58 -16.91
N VAL A 293 -9.03 5.90 -16.44
CA VAL A 293 -7.82 6.46 -15.85
C VAL A 293 -6.65 5.87 -16.63
N LYS A 294 -6.12 6.66 -17.56
CA LYS A 294 -5.00 6.26 -18.43
C LYS A 294 -3.82 7.17 -18.17
N GLY A 295 -2.62 6.62 -18.25
CA GLY A 295 -1.44 7.41 -17.97
C GLY A 295 -0.15 6.62 -18.12
N TYR A 296 0.93 7.25 -17.68
CA TYR A 296 2.24 6.60 -17.62
C TYR A 296 3.08 7.16 -16.48
N VAL A 297 3.99 6.33 -16.00
CA VAL A 297 4.99 6.67 -15.00
C VAL A 297 6.35 6.76 -15.69
N GLU A 298 7.06 7.86 -15.45
CA GLU A 298 8.44 8.06 -15.90
C GLU A 298 9.39 8.06 -14.71
N MET A 299 10.45 7.27 -14.82
CA MET A 299 11.53 7.21 -13.86
C MET A 299 12.88 7.38 -14.56
N PRO A 300 13.71 8.34 -14.15
CA PRO A 300 15.08 8.41 -14.64
C PRO A 300 15.90 7.26 -14.04
N ASN A 301 16.54 6.50 -14.92
CA ASN A 301 17.50 5.45 -14.58
C ASN A 301 18.83 6.06 -14.17
N SER A 302 19.66 5.27 -13.49
CA SER A 302 21.01 5.67 -13.02
C SER A 302 21.95 6.03 -14.17
N ASP A 303 21.68 5.53 -15.39
CA ASP A 303 22.42 5.80 -16.62
C ASP A 303 21.93 7.06 -17.38
N GLY A 304 20.94 7.78 -16.84
CA GLY A 304 20.33 8.96 -17.47
C GLY A 304 19.24 8.64 -18.51
N SER A 305 18.95 7.38 -18.80
CA SER A 305 17.82 6.98 -19.64
C SER A 305 16.49 7.09 -18.87
N ILE A 306 15.36 7.28 -19.56
CA ILE A 306 14.04 7.37 -18.92
C ILE A 306 13.29 6.05 -19.12
N LEU A 307 12.95 5.40 -18.01
CA LEU A 307 12.06 4.24 -18.00
C LEU A 307 10.61 4.72 -17.95
N ARG A 308 9.85 4.46 -19.03
CA ARG A 308 8.41 4.72 -19.10
C ARG A 308 7.60 3.43 -18.92
N ARG A 309 6.54 3.47 -18.11
CA ARG A 309 5.55 2.39 -17.96
C ARG A 309 4.14 2.95 -18.04
N GLU A 310 3.36 2.43 -18.97
CA GLU A 310 1.97 2.82 -19.18
C GLU A 310 1.04 2.06 -18.23
N PHE A 311 -0.05 2.71 -17.83
CA PHE A 311 -1.13 2.08 -17.07
C PHE A 311 -2.49 2.54 -17.60
N GLU A 312 -3.46 1.63 -17.51
CA GLU A 312 -4.84 1.86 -17.86
C GLU A 312 -5.74 1.13 -16.85
N THR A 313 -6.69 1.86 -16.30
CA THR A 313 -7.75 1.34 -15.43
C THR A 313 -9.01 2.18 -15.61
N GLU A 314 -10.09 1.81 -14.95
CA GLU A 314 -11.36 2.54 -14.97
C GLU A 314 -11.99 2.56 -13.58
N TYR A 315 -12.80 3.59 -13.30
CA TYR A 315 -13.59 3.67 -12.09
C TYR A 315 -15.06 3.98 -12.42
N TYR A 316 -15.96 3.61 -11.50
CA TYR A 316 -17.40 3.70 -11.69
C TYR A 316 -18.00 4.68 -10.68
N VAL A 317 -18.85 5.59 -11.16
CA VAL A 317 -19.60 6.53 -10.32
C VAL A 317 -21.08 6.19 -10.41
N THR A 318 -21.67 5.84 -9.28
CA THR A 318 -23.10 5.55 -9.17
C THR A 318 -23.81 6.63 -8.39
N GLU A 319 -25.08 6.87 -8.72
CA GLU A 319 -25.95 7.71 -7.91
C GLU A 319 -26.09 7.13 -6.49
N PRO A 320 -26.02 7.95 -5.43
CA PRO A 320 -26.40 7.52 -4.09
C PRO A 320 -27.87 7.12 -4.11
N ASN A 321 -28.17 5.86 -3.79
CA ASN A 321 -29.56 5.40 -3.66
C ASN A 321 -29.83 4.86 -2.26
N ALA A 322 -30.91 5.34 -1.66
CA ALA A 322 -31.44 4.83 -0.40
C ALA A 322 -32.95 4.65 -0.57
N THR A 323 -33.44 3.43 -0.30
CA THR A 323 -34.87 3.16 -0.33
C THR A 323 -35.45 3.45 1.05
N VAL A 324 -36.11 4.60 1.20
CA VAL A 324 -36.91 4.92 2.40
C VAL A 324 -38.36 4.61 2.09
N ALA A 325 -38.82 3.41 2.49
CA ALA A 325 -40.18 2.97 2.26
C ALA A 325 -40.92 2.80 3.60
N PRO A 326 -42.00 3.57 3.86
CA PRO A 326 -42.84 3.34 5.04
C PRO A 326 -43.52 1.97 4.95
N THR A 327 -43.34 1.13 5.96
CA THR A 327 -43.82 -0.28 5.98
C THR A 327 -45.34 -0.40 5.88
N MET A 328 -46.09 0.60 6.36
CA MET A 328 -47.56 0.62 6.27
C MET A 328 -48.07 1.00 4.87
N MET A 329 -47.23 1.54 3.99
CA MET A 329 -47.62 1.98 2.63
C MET A 329 -47.39 0.91 1.56
N ASN A 330 -47.12 -0.34 1.91
CA ASN A 330 -47.04 -1.46 0.95
C ASN A 330 -48.43 -1.91 0.46
N VAL A 331 -49.23 -0.96 -0.03
CA VAL A 331 -50.60 -1.15 -0.49
C VAL A 331 -50.69 -0.70 -1.95
N MET A 332 -51.38 -1.50 -2.77
CA MET A 332 -51.78 -1.11 -4.13
C MET A 332 -53.30 -1.17 -4.24
N TYR A 333 -53.87 -0.28 -5.04
CA TYR A 333 -55.31 -0.23 -5.29
C TYR A 333 -55.67 -0.95 -6.59
N ALA A 334 -56.64 -1.87 -6.50
CA ALA A 334 -57.12 -2.61 -7.65
C ALA A 334 -57.82 -1.70 -8.67
N GLY A 335 -57.61 -2.00 -9.96
CA GLY A 335 -58.30 -1.32 -11.06
C GLY A 335 -57.80 0.08 -11.43
N ILE A 336 -56.73 0.56 -10.79
CA ILE A 336 -56.07 1.82 -11.14
C ILE A 336 -54.57 1.67 -11.31
N ASP A 337 -53.95 2.66 -11.95
CA ASP A 337 -52.51 2.75 -12.15
C ASP A 337 -51.80 3.08 -10.82
N ASN A 338 -50.98 2.16 -10.32
CA ASN A 338 -50.13 2.37 -9.15
C ASN A 338 -48.68 2.58 -9.62
N PRO A 339 -48.16 3.81 -9.65
CA PRO A 339 -46.78 4.06 -10.06
C PRO A 339 -45.79 3.55 -9.01
N VAL A 340 -44.77 2.81 -9.45
CA VAL A 340 -43.72 2.22 -8.61
C VAL A 340 -42.36 2.54 -9.23
N ARG A 341 -41.41 2.98 -8.41
CA ARG A 341 -40.01 3.14 -8.82
C ARG A 341 -39.20 1.91 -8.39
N ILE A 342 -38.66 1.19 -9.36
CA ILE A 342 -37.81 0.01 -9.12
C ILE A 342 -36.38 0.39 -9.52
N ALA A 343 -35.48 0.40 -8.53
CA ALA A 343 -34.06 0.67 -8.74
C ALA A 343 -33.24 -0.41 -8.06
N VAL A 344 -32.24 -0.93 -8.77
CA VAL A 344 -31.27 -1.90 -8.24
C VAL A 344 -29.92 -1.18 -8.16
N PRO A 345 -29.31 -1.04 -6.96
CA PRO A 345 -27.99 -0.41 -6.83
C PRO A 345 -26.96 -1.08 -7.74
N GLY A 346 -26.20 -0.27 -8.48
CA GLY A 346 -25.14 -0.75 -9.37
C GLY A 346 -25.61 -1.37 -10.69
N VAL A 347 -26.91 -1.36 -11.01
CA VAL A 347 -27.44 -1.88 -12.27
C VAL A 347 -28.16 -0.76 -13.04
N PRO A 348 -27.77 -0.48 -14.31
CA PRO A 348 -28.49 0.49 -15.15
C PRO A 348 -29.97 0.12 -15.29
N SER A 349 -30.87 1.12 -15.32
CA SER A 349 -32.33 0.89 -15.40
C SER A 349 -32.75 0.08 -16.62
N GLY A 350 -31.99 0.13 -17.72
CA GLY A 350 -32.19 -0.71 -18.91
C GLY A 350 -32.03 -2.22 -18.67
N ASN A 351 -31.22 -2.60 -17.68
CA ASN A 351 -30.90 -3.99 -17.36
C ASN A 351 -31.76 -4.55 -16.20
N VAL A 352 -32.72 -3.77 -15.71
CA VAL A 352 -33.69 -4.20 -14.69
C VAL A 352 -34.97 -4.65 -15.37
N SER A 353 -35.40 -5.86 -15.02
CA SER A 353 -36.68 -6.45 -15.43
C SER A 353 -37.50 -6.78 -14.19
N ALA A 354 -38.81 -6.58 -14.25
CA ALA A 354 -39.70 -6.87 -13.13
C ALA A 354 -40.97 -7.56 -13.62
N SER A 355 -41.49 -8.47 -12.79
CA SER A 355 -42.77 -9.14 -13.03
C SER A 355 -43.64 -9.09 -11.78
N MET A 356 -44.95 -9.26 -11.96
CA MET A 356 -45.93 -9.24 -10.87
C MET A 356 -46.88 -10.43 -10.98
N THR A 357 -47.29 -10.99 -9.83
CA THR A 357 -48.20 -12.15 -9.77
C THR A 357 -49.68 -11.80 -9.95
N ASN A 358 -50.15 -10.69 -9.38
CA ASN A 358 -51.57 -10.29 -9.37
C ASN A 358 -51.78 -8.99 -10.16
N GLY A 359 -52.10 -9.13 -11.45
CA GLY A 359 -52.38 -8.02 -12.36
C GLY A 359 -51.28 -7.81 -13.41
N THR A 360 -51.09 -6.57 -13.86
CA THR A 360 -50.07 -6.22 -14.88
C THR A 360 -49.05 -5.23 -14.33
N LEU A 361 -47.79 -5.38 -14.75
CA LEU A 361 -46.70 -4.47 -14.42
C LEU A 361 -46.02 -4.05 -15.72
N THR A 362 -46.11 -2.78 -16.06
CA THR A 362 -45.60 -2.24 -17.33
C THR A 362 -44.58 -1.14 -17.07
N ARG A 363 -43.56 -1.05 -17.93
CA ARG A 363 -42.53 -0.01 -17.81
C ARG A 363 -43.01 1.28 -18.50
N SER A 364 -42.93 2.40 -17.78
CA SER A 364 -43.25 3.74 -18.27
C SER A 364 -42.07 4.67 -17.96
N GLY A 365 -41.14 4.78 -18.93
CA GLY A 365 -39.88 5.52 -18.76
C GLY A 365 -39.00 4.96 -17.64
N ASP A 366 -38.73 5.81 -16.64
CA ASP A 366 -37.94 5.48 -15.44
C ASP A 366 -38.78 4.86 -14.31
N THR A 367 -40.09 4.76 -14.50
CA THR A 367 -41.04 4.20 -13.54
C THR A 367 -41.73 2.96 -14.09
N TRP A 368 -42.41 2.24 -13.21
CA TRP A 368 -43.25 1.10 -13.55
C TRP A 368 -44.68 1.41 -13.11
N VAL A 369 -45.67 0.94 -13.86
CA VAL A 369 -47.08 1.08 -13.53
C VAL A 369 -47.64 -0.29 -13.22
N ALA A 370 -48.08 -0.49 -11.98
CA ALA A 370 -48.71 -1.72 -11.51
C ALA A 370 -50.23 -1.54 -11.49
N VAL A 371 -50.95 -2.44 -12.16
CA VAL A 371 -52.42 -2.47 -12.17
C VAL A 371 -52.87 -3.83 -11.63
N PRO A 372 -53.15 -3.94 -10.32
CA PRO A 372 -53.61 -5.18 -9.71
C PRO A 372 -55.10 -5.42 -10.00
N THR A 373 -55.48 -6.70 -10.09
CA THR A 373 -56.84 -7.12 -10.48
C THR A 373 -57.64 -7.66 -9.31
N THR A 374 -57.06 -8.53 -8.49
CA THR A 374 -57.79 -9.28 -7.46
C THR A 374 -57.58 -8.67 -6.08
N VAL A 375 -58.64 -8.08 -5.50
CA VAL A 375 -58.62 -7.52 -4.15
C VAL A 375 -58.47 -8.62 -3.09
N GLY A 376 -57.67 -8.35 -2.05
CA GLY A 376 -57.46 -9.27 -0.93
C GLY A 376 -56.40 -10.35 -1.18
N THR A 377 -55.96 -10.54 -2.43
CA THR A 377 -54.79 -11.36 -2.77
C THR A 377 -53.56 -10.46 -2.91
N GLU A 378 -52.44 -10.85 -2.29
CA GLU A 378 -51.21 -10.08 -2.37
C GLU A 378 -50.64 -10.05 -3.80
N ALA A 379 -50.08 -8.90 -4.18
CA ALA A 379 -49.33 -8.73 -5.41
C ALA A 379 -47.83 -8.80 -5.08
N VAL A 380 -47.15 -9.82 -5.59
CA VAL A 380 -45.71 -10.00 -5.38
C VAL A 380 -44.98 -9.48 -6.61
N ILE A 381 -44.17 -8.43 -6.44
CA ILE A 381 -43.25 -7.95 -7.47
C ILE A 381 -41.93 -8.67 -7.31
N THR A 382 -41.50 -9.36 -8.37
CA THR A 382 -40.19 -10.00 -8.46
C THR A 382 -39.31 -9.18 -9.38
N VAL A 383 -38.16 -8.71 -8.86
CA VAL A 383 -37.20 -7.89 -9.60
C VAL A 383 -36.01 -8.74 -9.98
N ASN A 384 -35.70 -8.79 -11.28
CA ASN A 384 -34.54 -9.47 -11.83
C ASN A 384 -33.60 -8.46 -12.50
N ALA A 385 -32.32 -8.55 -12.21
CA ALA A 385 -31.30 -7.74 -12.87
C ALA A 385 -30.42 -8.61 -13.77
N ARG A 386 -30.10 -8.07 -14.95
CA ARG A 386 -29.05 -8.64 -15.80
C ARG A 386 -27.69 -8.10 -15.34
N MET A 387 -26.87 -8.98 -14.81
CA MET A 387 -25.52 -8.68 -14.33
C MET A 387 -24.56 -8.45 -15.50
N ALA A 388 -23.41 -7.83 -15.22
CA ALA A 388 -22.35 -7.58 -16.21
C ALA A 388 -21.80 -8.88 -16.84
N ASP A 389 -21.89 -10.01 -16.13
CA ASP A 389 -21.52 -11.34 -16.63
C ASP A 389 -22.60 -12.00 -17.53
N GLY A 390 -23.68 -11.28 -17.81
CA GLY A 390 -24.79 -11.74 -18.65
C GLY A 390 -25.82 -12.61 -17.93
N ARG A 391 -25.59 -12.99 -16.65
CA ARG A 391 -26.55 -13.78 -15.87
C ARG A 391 -27.74 -12.94 -15.44
N LEU A 392 -28.92 -13.55 -15.47
CA LEU A 392 -30.12 -13.03 -14.81
C LEU A 392 -30.12 -13.49 -13.36
N ALA A 393 -30.20 -12.55 -12.43
CA ALA A 393 -30.27 -12.84 -11.01
C ALA A 393 -31.51 -12.17 -10.40
N GLU A 394 -32.20 -12.90 -9.52
CA GLU A 394 -33.32 -12.40 -8.73
C GLU A 394 -32.78 -11.49 -7.63
N MET A 395 -33.18 -10.22 -7.64
CA MET A 395 -32.68 -9.19 -6.74
C MET A 395 -33.54 -9.08 -5.49
N ALA A 396 -34.85 -9.08 -5.67
CA ALA A 396 -35.80 -8.90 -4.59
C ALA A 396 -37.17 -9.47 -4.95
N LYS A 397 -37.88 -9.90 -3.91
CA LYS A 397 -39.32 -10.13 -3.93
C LYS A 397 -39.97 -9.20 -2.91
N THR A 398 -40.87 -8.35 -3.37
CA THR A 398 -41.59 -7.42 -2.51
C THR A 398 -43.08 -7.68 -2.61
N THR A 399 -43.71 -7.90 -1.45
CA THR A 399 -45.13 -8.20 -1.34
C THR A 399 -45.93 -6.93 -1.05
N PHE A 400 -46.92 -6.67 -1.89
CA PHE A 400 -47.88 -5.59 -1.73
C PHE A 400 -49.27 -6.14 -1.43
N ARG A 401 -49.97 -5.49 -0.49
CA ARG A 401 -51.36 -5.82 -0.17
C ARG A 401 -52.27 -5.13 -1.18
N VAL A 402 -53.13 -5.88 -1.86
CA VAL A 402 -54.09 -5.30 -2.81
C VAL A 402 -55.38 -4.96 -2.08
N ARG A 403 -55.75 -3.68 -2.06
CA ARG A 403 -57.00 -3.19 -1.49
C ARG A 403 -57.92 -2.68 -2.59
N ALA A 404 -59.23 -2.73 -2.34
CA ALA A 404 -60.18 -1.97 -3.13
C ALA A 404 -59.95 -0.47 -2.92
N LEU A 405 -60.30 0.35 -3.90
CA LEU A 405 -60.37 1.80 -3.70
C LEU A 405 -61.21 2.13 -2.45
N PRO A 406 -60.86 3.14 -1.65
CA PRO A 406 -61.75 3.65 -0.61
C PRO A 406 -63.10 4.08 -1.18
N ASP A 407 -64.14 4.04 -0.36
CA ASP A 407 -65.44 4.55 -0.78
C ASP A 407 -65.37 6.08 -0.94
N PRO A 408 -65.87 6.64 -2.05
CA PRO A 408 -65.82 8.08 -2.27
C PRO A 408 -66.87 8.80 -1.43
N MET A 409 -66.67 10.09 -1.23
CA MET A 409 -67.66 10.96 -0.61
C MET A 409 -68.48 11.69 -1.67
N PRO A 410 -69.81 11.80 -1.52
CA PRO A 410 -70.60 12.66 -2.39
C PRO A 410 -70.32 14.13 -2.07
N TYR A 411 -70.24 14.95 -3.11
CA TYR A 411 -70.11 16.38 -2.97
C TYR A 411 -70.93 17.11 -4.05
N ILE A 412 -71.16 18.39 -3.80
CA ILE A 412 -71.76 19.31 -4.76
C ILE A 412 -70.70 20.32 -5.19
N GLU A 413 -70.54 20.49 -6.48
CA GLU A 413 -69.68 21.53 -7.05
C GLU A 413 -70.52 22.77 -7.38
N TYR A 414 -70.10 23.92 -6.86
CA TYR A 414 -70.78 25.20 -7.09
C TYR A 414 -69.77 26.33 -7.28
N LYS A 415 -70.20 27.42 -7.92
CA LYS A 415 -69.41 28.65 -8.02
C LYS A 415 -69.81 29.59 -6.90
N ASP A 416 -68.82 30.08 -6.15
CA ASP A 416 -69.07 31.08 -5.12
C ASP A 416 -69.40 32.46 -5.73
N ALA A 417 -69.69 33.46 -4.89
CA ALA A 417 -70.01 34.81 -5.34
C ALA A 417 -68.89 35.48 -6.17
N ASN A 418 -67.65 34.99 -6.06
CA ASN A 418 -66.49 35.49 -6.78
C ASN A 418 -66.19 34.68 -8.05
N GLY A 419 -67.03 33.69 -8.38
CA GLY A 419 -66.88 32.82 -9.54
C GLY A 419 -65.90 31.66 -9.36
N ALA A 420 -65.34 31.48 -8.16
CA ALA A 420 -64.41 30.39 -7.86
C ALA A 420 -65.17 29.08 -7.63
N LEU A 421 -64.62 27.98 -8.12
CA LEU A 421 -65.20 26.65 -7.99
C LEU A 421 -64.95 26.11 -6.57
N ARG A 422 -66.00 25.69 -5.88
CA ARG A 422 -65.93 25.11 -4.54
C ARG A 422 -66.65 23.76 -4.47
N THR A 423 -66.13 22.89 -3.62
CA THR A 423 -66.73 21.59 -3.28
C THR A 423 -67.47 21.68 -1.95
N PHE A 424 -68.73 21.30 -1.95
CA PHE A 424 -69.59 21.24 -0.77
C PHE A 424 -69.74 19.79 -0.32
N LYS A 425 -69.32 19.50 0.92
CA LYS A 425 -69.29 18.16 1.53
C LYS A 425 -70.28 17.98 2.69
N GLY A 426 -71.18 18.95 2.89
CA GLY A 426 -72.25 18.87 3.90
C GLY A 426 -72.37 20.14 4.74
N GLY A 427 -73.53 20.31 5.38
CA GLY A 427 -73.83 21.46 6.24
C GLY A 427 -74.60 22.57 5.53
N ARG A 428 -74.21 23.84 5.72
CA ARG A 428 -74.96 25.01 5.22
C ARG A 428 -74.48 25.45 3.84
N ILE A 429 -75.40 25.60 2.89
CA ILE A 429 -75.15 26.15 1.55
C ILE A 429 -76.18 27.22 1.19
N ALA A 430 -75.74 28.29 0.52
CA ALA A 430 -76.65 29.33 0.06
C ALA A 430 -77.60 28.77 -1.01
N LYS A 431 -78.90 29.10 -0.90
CA LYS A 431 -79.90 28.59 -1.85
C LYS A 431 -79.55 28.85 -3.33
N ARG A 432 -78.98 30.02 -3.62
CA ARG A 432 -78.52 30.39 -4.96
C ARG A 432 -77.49 29.40 -5.51
N ASP A 433 -76.50 29.06 -4.68
CA ASP A 433 -75.36 28.24 -5.07
C ASP A 433 -75.79 26.77 -5.26
N LEU A 434 -76.73 26.31 -4.42
CA LEU A 434 -77.37 25.01 -4.57
C LEU A 434 -78.21 24.88 -5.86
N LEU A 435 -78.92 25.94 -6.26
CA LEU A 435 -79.70 25.94 -7.51
C LEU A 435 -78.81 26.02 -8.77
N GLN A 436 -77.57 26.50 -8.65
CA GLN A 436 -76.59 26.49 -9.73
C GLN A 436 -75.93 25.12 -9.91
N ALA A 437 -75.87 24.31 -8.85
CA ALA A 437 -75.34 22.96 -8.92
C ALA A 437 -76.16 22.10 -9.90
N LYS A 438 -75.46 21.45 -10.83
CA LYS A 438 -76.12 20.58 -11.82
C LYS A 438 -76.64 19.29 -11.19
N GLY A 439 -75.97 18.81 -10.14
CA GLY A 439 -76.16 17.49 -9.58
C GLY A 439 -75.17 17.14 -8.48
N ILE A 440 -75.08 15.83 -8.21
CA ILE A 440 -74.18 15.24 -7.22
C ILE A 440 -72.98 14.62 -7.94
N LEU A 441 -71.79 14.88 -7.42
CA LEU A 441 -70.54 14.25 -7.83
C LEU A 441 -70.00 13.39 -6.69
N ALA A 442 -69.08 12.48 -7.00
CA ALA A 442 -68.42 11.65 -6.00
C ALA A 442 -66.93 11.56 -6.31
N ALA A 443 -66.09 11.71 -5.29
CA ALA A 443 -64.66 11.53 -5.39
C ALA A 443 -64.10 11.05 -4.05
N ILE A 444 -62.95 10.40 -4.08
CA ILE A 444 -62.17 10.14 -2.86
C ILE A 444 -61.54 11.48 -2.47
N ASP A 445 -61.81 11.90 -1.24
CA ASP A 445 -61.25 13.12 -0.67
C ASP A 445 -60.14 12.76 0.31
N ASP A 446 -59.03 12.32 -0.27
CA ASP A 446 -57.78 12.10 0.45
C ASP A 446 -56.72 12.78 -0.40
N ASP A 447 -55.89 13.66 0.17
CA ASP A 447 -54.88 14.47 -0.55
C ASP A 447 -53.92 13.62 -1.40
N ILE A 448 -53.91 12.31 -1.17
CA ILE A 448 -53.08 11.29 -1.81
C ILE A 448 -53.76 10.70 -3.07
N ILE A 449 -55.10 10.62 -3.13
CA ILE A 449 -55.85 9.94 -4.19
C ILE A 449 -57.05 10.78 -4.62
N ASN A 450 -56.88 11.61 -5.66
CA ASN A 450 -57.98 12.35 -6.25
C ASN A 450 -58.51 11.64 -7.50
N GLN A 451 -59.38 10.66 -7.28
CA GLN A 451 -59.99 9.87 -8.36
C GLN A 451 -61.50 10.13 -8.44
N PRO A 452 -62.03 10.62 -9.58
CA PRO A 452 -63.46 10.86 -9.74
C PRO A 452 -64.24 9.55 -9.89
N PHE A 453 -65.43 9.52 -9.30
CA PHE A 453 -66.42 8.46 -9.44
C PHE A 453 -67.64 8.97 -10.20
N THR A 454 -68.26 8.10 -10.99
CA THR A 454 -69.46 8.44 -11.75
C THR A 454 -70.70 8.14 -10.92
N VAL A 455 -71.48 9.15 -10.55
CA VAL A 455 -72.76 8.95 -9.83
C VAL A 455 -73.80 8.40 -10.81
N LEU A 456 -74.40 7.26 -10.45
CA LEU A 456 -75.39 6.55 -11.26
C LEU A 456 -76.82 6.91 -10.86
N ARG A 457 -77.09 7.05 -9.56
CA ARG A 457 -78.42 7.40 -9.04
C ARG A 457 -78.32 7.95 -7.63
N PHE A 458 -79.31 8.75 -7.22
CA PHE A 458 -79.47 9.24 -5.86
C PHE A 458 -80.93 9.57 -5.54
N THR A 459 -81.24 9.72 -4.26
CA THR A 459 -82.57 10.08 -3.78
C THR A 459 -82.50 11.32 -2.90
N VAL A 460 -83.26 12.35 -3.26
CA VAL A 460 -83.45 13.53 -2.41
C VAL A 460 -84.56 13.21 -1.41
N THR A 461 -84.21 13.18 -0.13
CA THR A 461 -85.14 12.92 0.97
C THR A 461 -85.34 14.19 1.79
N TYR A 462 -86.58 14.65 1.90
CA TYR A 462 -86.92 15.88 2.63
C TYR A 462 -88.23 15.71 3.42
N PRO A 463 -88.41 16.43 4.55
CA PRO A 463 -89.66 16.42 5.29
C PRO A 463 -90.73 17.27 4.56
N ASP A 464 -91.94 16.74 4.44
CA ASP A 464 -93.12 17.49 3.99
C ASP A 464 -93.68 18.41 5.10
N SER A 465 -94.75 19.14 4.81
CA SER A 465 -95.42 20.03 5.77
C SER A 465 -96.05 19.30 6.97
N PHE A 466 -96.23 17.98 6.88
CA PHE A 466 -96.80 17.11 7.92
C PHE A 466 -95.72 16.31 8.67
N GLY A 467 -94.44 16.49 8.34
CA GLY A 467 -93.31 15.79 8.95
C GLY A 467 -93.00 14.41 8.37
N ASN A 468 -93.67 13.99 7.29
CA ASN A 468 -93.34 12.74 6.60
C ASN A 468 -92.13 12.92 5.70
N MET A 469 -91.27 11.89 5.65
CA MET A 469 -90.09 11.91 4.78
C MET A 469 -90.48 11.51 3.35
N VAL A 470 -90.51 12.52 2.46
CA VAL A 470 -90.73 12.31 1.03
C VAL A 470 -89.41 11.97 0.36
N ARG A 471 -89.41 10.93 -0.48
CA ARG A 471 -88.25 10.44 -1.22
C ARG A 471 -88.47 10.66 -2.71
N SER A 472 -87.65 11.51 -3.32
CA SER A 472 -87.65 11.74 -4.77
C SER A 472 -86.39 11.13 -5.38
N ALA A 473 -86.53 10.00 -6.08
CA ALA A 473 -85.43 9.28 -6.70
C ALA A 473 -85.06 9.87 -8.07
N THR A 474 -83.79 9.76 -8.47
CA THR A 474 -83.33 10.17 -9.79
C THR A 474 -82.27 9.20 -10.32
N GLU A 475 -82.44 8.84 -11.59
CA GLU A 475 -81.45 8.14 -12.39
C GLU A 475 -80.51 9.17 -13.04
N GLY A 476 -79.20 8.94 -12.92
CA GLY A 476 -78.14 9.85 -13.32
C GLY A 476 -77.61 10.73 -12.19
N ALA A 477 -76.58 11.51 -12.52
CA ALA A 477 -75.88 12.39 -11.59
C ALA A 477 -76.58 13.74 -11.36
N THR A 478 -77.58 14.10 -12.16
CA THR A 478 -78.19 15.45 -12.17
C THR A 478 -79.51 15.51 -11.41
N PHE A 479 -79.81 16.65 -10.77
CA PHE A 479 -81.11 16.88 -10.14
C PHE A 479 -82.26 16.88 -11.17
N SER A 480 -83.35 16.18 -10.86
CA SER A 480 -84.58 16.19 -11.66
C SER A 480 -85.27 17.56 -11.61
N ALA A 481 -86.15 17.84 -12.58
CA ALA A 481 -86.91 19.09 -12.61
C ALA A 481 -87.78 19.28 -11.35
N ASP A 482 -88.39 18.19 -10.88
CA ASP A 482 -89.20 18.16 -9.66
C ASP A 482 -88.35 18.47 -8.40
N GLN A 483 -87.19 17.82 -8.28
CA GLN A 483 -86.25 18.10 -7.18
C GLN A 483 -85.80 19.56 -7.18
N ARG A 484 -85.46 20.12 -8.35
CA ARG A 484 -85.07 21.54 -8.48
C ARG A 484 -86.20 22.47 -8.08
N SER A 485 -87.43 22.19 -8.52
CA SER A 485 -88.61 22.95 -8.13
C SER A 485 -88.78 22.92 -6.60
N LYS A 486 -88.68 21.73 -5.99
CA LYS A 486 -88.83 21.58 -4.55
C LYS A 486 -87.73 22.26 -3.74
N ILE A 487 -86.48 22.14 -4.18
CA ILE A 487 -85.33 22.85 -3.58
C ILE A 487 -85.54 24.37 -3.65
N SER A 488 -86.16 24.87 -4.73
CA SER A 488 -86.51 26.28 -4.88
C SER A 488 -87.63 26.75 -3.93
N GLU A 489 -88.42 25.85 -3.36
CA GLU A 489 -89.45 26.18 -2.35
C GLU A 489 -88.91 26.17 -0.92
N PHE A 490 -87.75 25.53 -0.67
CA PHE A 490 -87.19 25.43 0.68
C PHE A 490 -86.84 26.81 1.25
N SER A 491 -87.35 27.08 2.46
CA SER A 491 -87.01 28.26 3.24
C SER A 491 -85.64 28.10 3.88
N ARG A 492 -85.02 29.23 4.23
CA ARG A 492 -83.80 29.27 5.03
C ARG A 492 -83.97 28.43 6.31
N GLY A 493 -82.96 27.62 6.62
CA GLY A 493 -82.90 26.70 7.76
C GLY A 493 -83.50 25.32 7.52
N LYS A 494 -84.21 25.08 6.41
CA LYS A 494 -84.71 23.74 6.05
C LYS A 494 -83.54 22.82 5.72
N SER A 495 -83.53 21.62 6.31
CA SER A 495 -82.60 20.55 5.98
C SER A 495 -83.25 19.50 5.07
N PHE A 496 -82.45 18.94 4.18
CA PHE A 496 -82.79 17.76 3.39
C PHE A 496 -81.53 16.91 3.17
N PHE A 497 -81.74 15.66 2.78
CA PHE A 497 -80.66 14.67 2.65
C PHE A 497 -80.58 14.14 1.23
N ILE A 498 -79.37 14.00 0.72
CA ILE A 498 -79.10 13.15 -0.44
C ILE A 498 -78.78 11.76 0.11
N THR A 499 -79.62 10.79 -0.23
CA THR A 499 -79.58 9.43 0.31
C THR A 499 -79.56 8.41 -0.83
N GLY A 500 -79.09 7.19 -0.54
CA GLY A 500 -79.06 6.11 -1.54
C GLY A 500 -78.22 6.46 -2.77
N VAL A 501 -77.14 7.24 -2.60
CA VAL A 501 -76.24 7.60 -3.69
C VAL A 501 -75.46 6.35 -4.10
N VAL A 502 -75.56 5.97 -5.37
CA VAL A 502 -74.76 4.88 -5.95
C VAL A 502 -73.79 5.49 -6.94
N ALA A 503 -72.51 5.20 -6.76
CA ALA A 503 -71.43 5.68 -7.62
C ALA A 503 -70.58 4.50 -8.14
N ARG A 504 -70.06 4.63 -9.36
CA ARG A 504 -69.17 3.66 -10.00
C ARG A 504 -67.75 4.22 -10.07
N GLY A 505 -66.79 3.47 -9.55
CA GLY A 505 -65.37 3.81 -9.63
C GLY A 505 -64.73 3.45 -10.97
N PRO A 506 -63.48 3.88 -11.19
CA PRO A 506 -62.69 3.42 -12.35
C PRO A 506 -62.37 1.92 -12.28
N ASP A 507 -62.45 1.33 -11.08
CA ASP A 507 -62.40 -0.12 -10.85
C ASP A 507 -63.63 -0.86 -11.43
N GLY A 508 -64.64 -0.13 -11.93
CA GLY A 508 -65.87 -0.67 -12.51
C GLY A 508 -66.90 -1.14 -11.48
N ILE A 509 -66.61 -0.98 -10.18
CA ILE A 509 -67.46 -1.47 -9.09
C ILE A 509 -68.47 -0.38 -8.69
N GLU A 510 -69.74 -0.77 -8.55
CA GLU A 510 -70.79 0.08 -8.01
C GLU A 510 -70.81 0.02 -6.48
N ARG A 511 -70.90 1.20 -5.86
CA ARG A 511 -70.84 1.35 -4.40
C ARG A 511 -71.94 2.29 -3.95
N GLN A 512 -72.63 1.92 -2.89
CA GLN A 512 -73.53 2.83 -2.20
C GLN A 512 -72.73 3.65 -1.19
N ILE A 513 -72.79 4.97 -1.31
CA ILE A 513 -71.96 5.88 -0.51
C ILE A 513 -72.76 6.59 0.57
N SER A 514 -72.04 7.18 1.54
CA SER A 514 -72.62 7.86 2.69
C SER A 514 -73.58 8.98 2.27
N PRO A 515 -74.66 9.21 3.03
CA PRO A 515 -75.60 10.29 2.72
C PRO A 515 -74.97 11.67 2.94
N LEU A 516 -75.48 12.68 2.23
CA LEU A 516 -75.07 14.08 2.35
C LEU A 516 -76.19 14.91 2.96
N GLU A 517 -75.94 15.57 4.08
CA GLU A 517 -76.88 16.52 4.69
C GLU A 517 -76.69 17.92 4.10
N ILE A 518 -77.80 18.56 3.73
CA ILE A 518 -77.82 19.90 3.15
C ILE A 518 -78.80 20.78 3.94
N ILE A 519 -78.32 21.91 4.45
CA ILE A 519 -79.11 22.92 5.15
C ILE A 519 -79.13 24.18 4.28
N VAL A 520 -80.32 24.61 3.85
CA VAL A 520 -80.49 25.81 3.04
C VAL A 520 -80.21 27.05 3.90
N ASN A 521 -79.27 27.90 3.49
CA ASN A 521 -78.94 29.17 4.15
C ASN A 521 -79.40 30.39 3.36
#